data_AF-A0A7W1ZCN3-F1
#
_entry.id   AF-A0A7W1ZCN3-F1
#
_cell.length_a   1.000
_cell.length_b   1.000
_cell.length_c   1.000
_cell.angle_alpha   90.00
_cell.angle_beta   90.00
_cell.angle_gamma   90.00
#
_symmetry.space_group_name_H-M   'P 1'
#
loop_
_entity.id
_entity.type
_entity.pdbx_description
1 polymer ?
#
loop_
_entity_poly.entity_id
_entity_poly.type
_entity_poly.pdbx_seq_one_letter_code
_entity_poly.pdbx_strand_id
1 'polypeptide(L)'
;PEEGQVASIDSSTFLGKSKAALAYYSTSIFGTNNQLNAFYTIGEEATNFYVHNPGQIAQRNNAHFLELASAIAIVEFTKSLNNFQSINGRATSTVYNEFGVNDPNSRKLNFKSLGSDTQAIIQKPLSKMFLMTKLNDFVKKNKTDFIKSPWYIELNEVYSNNGLYNTHIEKFEEHFKEWFNEMHDNDISFKPFNSNVEYQDLLNIVEGYSVRGPLWKFWENGTHGDKFNHKLNSEFKKLKRSDDKERNFLTLFHKATESQIKSILN
;
A
#
# COMPACT_ATOMS: atom_id res chain seq x y z
N PRO A 1 0.15 3.94 -39.21
CA PRO A 1 -1.21 4.50 -38.97
C PRO A 1 -1.12 6.03 -38.90
N GLU A 2 -1.97 6.73 -39.64
CA GLU A 2 -2.04 8.20 -39.67
C GLU A 2 -2.56 8.75 -38.32
N GLU A 3 -2.07 9.94 -37.96
CA GLU A 3 -2.52 10.69 -36.78
C GLU A 3 -4.04 10.93 -36.85
N GLY A 4 -4.77 10.44 -35.83
CA GLY A 4 -6.20 10.70 -35.67
C GLY A 4 -7.13 9.48 -35.74
N GLN A 5 -6.64 8.28 -36.05
CA GLN A 5 -7.44 7.07 -35.83
C GLN A 5 -7.44 6.72 -34.34
N VAL A 6 -8.61 6.83 -33.70
CA VAL A 6 -8.91 6.07 -32.48
C VAL A 6 -8.83 4.60 -32.88
N ALA A 7 -7.64 4.00 -32.75
CA ALA A 7 -7.50 2.57 -32.77
C ALA A 7 -8.22 2.05 -31.53
N SER A 8 -9.53 1.83 -31.64
CA SER A 8 -10.29 1.14 -30.60
C SER A 8 -9.70 -0.24 -30.51
N ILE A 9 -8.85 -0.45 -29.52
CA ILE A 9 -8.39 -1.77 -29.14
C ILE A 9 -9.65 -2.59 -28.87
N ASP A 10 -9.94 -3.56 -29.74
CA ASP A 10 -11.14 -4.38 -29.62
C ASP A 10 -11.02 -5.29 -28.38
N SER A 11 -11.67 -4.87 -27.30
CA SER A 11 -11.67 -5.58 -26.01
C SER A 11 -12.23 -6.99 -26.11
N SER A 12 -13.11 -7.27 -27.07
CA SER A 12 -13.66 -8.60 -27.31
C SER A 12 -12.60 -9.56 -27.83
N THR A 13 -11.68 -9.07 -28.68
CA THR A 13 -10.52 -9.80 -29.15
C THR A 13 -9.53 -10.10 -28.01
N PHE A 14 -9.38 -9.20 -27.03
CA PHE A 14 -8.55 -9.46 -25.84
C PHE A 14 -9.15 -10.53 -24.93
N LEU A 15 -10.44 -10.45 -24.62
CA LEU A 15 -11.12 -11.46 -23.81
C LEU A 15 -11.06 -12.85 -24.47
N GLY A 16 -11.23 -12.91 -25.79
CA GLY A 16 -11.09 -14.15 -26.56
C GLY A 16 -9.68 -14.75 -26.44
N LYS A 17 -8.64 -13.92 -26.58
CA LYS A 17 -7.24 -14.36 -26.41
C LYS A 17 -6.93 -14.82 -24.99
N SER A 18 -7.41 -14.12 -23.97
CA SER A 18 -7.23 -14.52 -22.56
C SER A 18 -7.91 -15.85 -22.26
N LYS A 19 -9.14 -16.06 -22.77
CA LYS A 19 -9.85 -17.35 -22.64
C LYS A 19 -9.10 -18.48 -23.35
N ALA A 20 -8.60 -18.23 -24.56
CA ALA A 20 -7.81 -19.22 -25.30
C ALA A 20 -6.50 -19.57 -24.58
N ALA A 21 -5.81 -18.58 -24.00
CA ALA A 21 -4.61 -18.79 -23.21
C ALA A 21 -4.89 -19.61 -21.95
N LEU A 22 -5.96 -19.29 -21.20
CA LEU A 22 -6.39 -20.07 -20.04
C LEU A 22 -6.75 -21.51 -20.42
N ALA A 23 -7.45 -21.73 -21.53
CA ALA A 23 -7.76 -23.06 -22.04
C ALA A 23 -6.48 -23.85 -22.36
N TYR A 24 -5.51 -23.23 -23.04
CA TYR A 24 -4.21 -23.85 -23.30
C TYR A 24 -3.44 -24.18 -22.02
N TYR A 25 -3.40 -23.26 -21.04
CA TYR A 25 -2.75 -23.52 -19.76
C TYR A 25 -3.40 -24.70 -19.03
N SER A 26 -4.74 -24.79 -19.08
CA SER A 26 -5.50 -25.90 -18.49
C SER A 26 -5.12 -27.27 -19.04
N THR A 27 -4.84 -27.37 -20.34
CA THR A 27 -4.50 -28.63 -20.97
C THR A 27 -3.01 -28.96 -20.89
N SER A 28 -2.15 -27.94 -21.04
CA SER A 28 -0.72 -28.14 -21.34
C SER A 28 0.21 -27.86 -20.16
N ILE A 29 -0.20 -27.03 -19.21
CA ILE A 29 0.57 -26.69 -18.01
C ILE A 29 0.00 -27.42 -16.79
N PHE A 30 -1.32 -27.42 -16.66
CA PHE A 30 -2.06 -27.93 -15.52
C PHE A 30 -2.37 -29.43 -15.64
N GLY A 31 -2.92 -29.86 -16.79
CA GLY A 31 -3.47 -31.20 -16.96
C GLY A 31 -2.47 -32.32 -17.24
N THR A 32 -1.24 -32.02 -17.66
CA THR A 32 -0.31 -33.06 -18.16
C THR A 32 1.02 -33.16 -17.41
N ASN A 33 1.48 -32.17 -16.64
CA ASN A 33 2.88 -32.18 -16.16
C ASN A 33 3.20 -31.49 -14.82
N ASN A 34 2.22 -30.93 -14.07
CA ASN A 34 2.46 -30.24 -12.79
C ASN A 34 3.72 -29.34 -12.83
N GLN A 35 3.84 -28.52 -13.88
CA GLN A 35 5.09 -27.78 -14.12
C GLN A 35 5.27 -26.59 -13.17
N LEU A 36 4.20 -26.17 -12.50
CA LEU A 36 4.19 -25.01 -11.62
C LEU A 36 3.86 -25.44 -10.20
N ASN A 37 4.51 -24.83 -9.21
CA ASN A 37 4.11 -24.98 -7.82
C ASN A 37 2.79 -24.24 -7.52
N ALA A 38 2.60 -23.06 -8.11
CA ALA A 38 1.37 -22.29 -7.98
C ALA A 38 1.08 -21.49 -9.26
N PHE A 39 -0.20 -21.25 -9.52
CA PHE A 39 -0.70 -20.41 -10.60
C PHE A 39 -1.70 -19.40 -10.02
N TYR A 40 -1.46 -18.11 -10.27
CA TYR A 40 -2.28 -17.01 -9.75
C TYR A 40 -3.02 -16.34 -10.88
N THR A 41 -4.32 -16.16 -10.70
CA THR A 41 -5.18 -15.45 -11.63
C THR A 41 -5.81 -14.24 -10.96
N ILE A 42 -5.89 -13.17 -11.73
CA ILE A 42 -6.59 -11.96 -11.35
C ILE A 42 -7.10 -11.29 -12.62
N GLY A 43 -8.26 -10.66 -12.53
CA GLY A 43 -8.84 -9.90 -13.61
C GLY A 43 -9.71 -8.79 -13.04
N GLU A 44 -10.01 -7.83 -13.90
CA GLU A 44 -10.95 -6.77 -13.60
C GLU A 44 -11.83 -6.48 -14.82
N GLU A 45 -13.05 -6.04 -14.56
CA GLU A 45 -13.96 -5.48 -15.58
C GLU A 45 -13.89 -3.95 -15.51
N ALA A 46 -12.74 -3.40 -15.92
CA ALA A 46 -12.53 -1.97 -16.01
C ALA A 46 -13.18 -1.39 -17.27
N THR A 47 -13.82 -0.23 -17.13
CA THR A 47 -14.49 0.47 -18.23
C THR A 47 -13.71 1.70 -18.73
N ASN A 48 -12.62 2.04 -18.06
CA ASN A 48 -11.75 3.14 -18.44
C ASN A 48 -10.84 2.74 -19.61
N PHE A 49 -11.05 3.37 -20.76
CA PHE A 49 -10.21 3.21 -21.93
C PHE A 49 -9.18 4.35 -21.98
N TYR A 50 -7.89 4.00 -22.00
CA TYR A 50 -6.83 4.97 -22.19
C TYR A 50 -6.82 5.46 -23.63
N VAL A 51 -6.66 6.78 -23.80
CA VAL A 51 -6.42 7.37 -25.12
C VAL A 51 -5.14 6.77 -25.68
N HIS A 52 -5.22 6.21 -26.89
CA HIS A 52 -4.08 5.63 -27.57
C HIS A 52 -3.00 6.69 -27.79
N ASN A 53 -1.83 6.52 -27.16
CA ASN A 53 -0.66 7.35 -27.37
C ASN A 53 0.47 6.50 -27.98
N PRO A 54 1.03 6.87 -29.14
CA PRO A 54 1.96 6.04 -29.90
C PRO A 54 3.38 5.89 -29.28
N GLY A 55 3.65 6.36 -28.06
CA GLY A 55 4.99 6.22 -27.48
C GLY A 55 5.21 6.59 -25.99
N GLN A 56 6.02 5.73 -25.35
CA GLN A 56 6.76 5.79 -24.07
C GLN A 56 6.41 6.89 -23.06
N ILE A 57 6.71 8.16 -23.31
CA ILE A 57 6.64 9.22 -22.28
C ILE A 57 5.20 9.64 -21.99
N ALA A 58 4.32 9.58 -22.99
CA ALA A 58 2.91 10.00 -22.87
C ALA A 58 1.97 8.84 -22.51
N GLN A 59 2.45 7.59 -22.56
CA GLN A 59 1.69 6.42 -22.15
C GLN A 59 1.87 6.17 -20.65
N ARG A 60 1.34 7.09 -19.84
CA ARG A 60 1.25 6.93 -18.39
C ARG A 60 -0.14 6.42 -18.05
N ASN A 61 -0.19 5.20 -17.51
CA ASN A 61 -1.41 4.67 -16.91
C ASN A 61 -1.33 4.97 -15.42
N ASN A 62 -2.45 5.42 -14.85
CA ASN A 62 -2.57 5.52 -13.40
C ASN A 62 -2.39 4.12 -12.79
N ALA A 63 -1.82 4.03 -11.60
CA ALA A 63 -1.81 2.80 -10.82
C ALA A 63 -3.23 2.23 -10.64
N HIS A 64 -3.36 0.91 -10.79
CA HIS A 64 -4.63 0.19 -10.56
C HIS A 64 -4.53 -0.68 -9.32
N PHE A 65 -5.68 -0.90 -8.66
CA PHE A 65 -5.77 -1.90 -7.61
C PHE A 65 -5.38 -3.30 -8.10
N LEU A 66 -5.68 -3.62 -9.37
CA LEU A 66 -5.26 -4.86 -10.03
C LEU A 66 -3.75 -5.10 -9.94
N GLU A 67 -2.93 -4.06 -10.09
CA GLU A 67 -1.47 -4.14 -10.04
C GLU A 67 -0.98 -4.40 -8.61
N LEU A 68 -1.57 -3.73 -7.61
CA LEU A 68 -1.30 -4.01 -6.19
C LEU A 68 -1.66 -5.46 -5.84
N ALA A 69 -2.86 -5.90 -6.23
CA ALA A 69 -3.31 -7.26 -5.97
C ALA A 69 -2.44 -8.32 -6.66
N SER A 70 -1.95 -8.02 -7.88
CA SER A 70 -0.97 -8.86 -8.58
C SER A 70 0.36 -8.93 -7.82
N ALA A 71 0.85 -7.80 -7.29
CA ALA A 71 2.10 -7.76 -6.52
C ALA A 71 1.99 -8.55 -5.19
N ILE A 72 0.81 -8.59 -4.59
CA ILE A 72 0.55 -9.39 -3.37
C ILE A 72 0.75 -10.89 -3.63
N ALA A 73 0.52 -11.38 -4.85
CA ALA A 73 0.73 -12.79 -5.20
C ALA A 73 2.19 -13.24 -4.96
N ILE A 74 3.18 -12.36 -5.17
CA ILE A 74 4.59 -12.67 -4.88
C ILE A 74 4.81 -12.89 -3.37
N VAL A 75 4.17 -12.07 -2.54
CA VAL A 75 4.26 -12.17 -1.08
C VAL A 75 3.58 -13.44 -0.59
N GLU A 76 2.40 -13.77 -1.13
CA GLU A 76 1.68 -15.01 -0.82
C GLU A 76 2.52 -16.23 -1.24
N PHE A 77 3.03 -16.26 -2.47
CA PHE A 77 3.89 -17.34 -2.97
C PHE A 77 5.11 -17.57 -2.05
N THR A 78 5.76 -16.49 -1.63
CA THR A 78 6.94 -16.56 -0.75
C THR A 78 6.59 -17.14 0.62
N LYS A 79 5.41 -16.82 1.17
CA LYS A 79 4.93 -17.39 2.44
C LYS A 79 4.55 -18.87 2.30
N SER A 80 4.11 -19.27 1.11
CA SER A 80 3.65 -20.63 0.80
C SER A 80 4.74 -21.56 0.28
N LEU A 81 6.01 -21.13 0.21
CA LEU A 81 7.13 -21.95 -0.29
C LEU A 81 7.23 -23.32 0.37
N ASN A 82 7.02 -23.39 1.69
CA ASN A 82 7.09 -24.65 2.45
C ASN A 82 5.90 -25.58 2.20
N ASN A 83 4.82 -25.08 1.60
CA ASN A 83 3.63 -25.85 1.25
C ASN A 83 3.79 -26.55 -0.11
N PHE A 84 4.79 -26.14 -0.90
CA PHE A 84 5.05 -26.71 -2.21
C PHE A 84 6.03 -27.87 -2.13
N GLN A 85 5.71 -28.96 -2.82
CA GLN A 85 6.59 -30.11 -2.94
C GLN A 85 7.02 -30.27 -4.40
N SER A 86 8.29 -30.62 -4.60
CA SER A 86 8.84 -30.90 -5.91
C SER A 86 9.69 -32.17 -5.89
N ILE A 87 9.52 -33.03 -6.89
CA ILE A 87 10.33 -34.23 -7.12
C ILE A 87 11.07 -34.05 -8.43
N ASN A 88 12.41 -34.20 -8.41
CA ASN A 88 13.27 -34.01 -9.59
C ASN A 88 13.04 -32.67 -10.32
N GLY A 89 12.83 -31.59 -9.55
CA GLY A 89 12.61 -30.25 -10.09
C GLY A 89 11.22 -30.01 -10.70
N ARG A 90 10.26 -30.92 -10.49
CA ARG A 90 8.85 -30.76 -10.93
C ARG A 90 7.92 -30.74 -9.74
N ALA A 91 6.92 -29.87 -9.75
CA ALA A 91 5.94 -29.81 -8.66
C ALA A 91 5.16 -31.14 -8.59
N THR A 92 4.83 -31.59 -7.38
CA THR A 92 3.98 -32.78 -7.21
C THR A 92 2.52 -32.47 -7.49
N SER A 93 2.10 -31.22 -7.21
CA SER A 93 0.81 -30.65 -7.58
C SER A 93 0.95 -29.15 -7.80
N THR A 94 0.13 -28.59 -8.68
CA THR A 94 -0.02 -27.15 -8.88
C THR A 94 -1.17 -26.63 -8.03
N VAL A 95 -0.92 -25.59 -7.23
CA VAL A 95 -1.97 -24.86 -6.49
C VAL A 95 -2.54 -23.76 -7.38
N TYR A 96 -3.87 -23.65 -7.43
CA TYR A 96 -4.57 -22.63 -8.20
C TYR A 96 -5.16 -21.58 -7.27
N ASN A 97 -4.76 -20.33 -7.45
CA ASN A 97 -5.25 -19.21 -6.68
C ASN A 97 -5.93 -18.19 -7.60
N GLU A 98 -7.09 -17.72 -7.17
CA GLU A 98 -7.80 -16.59 -7.77
C GLU A 98 -7.91 -15.49 -6.74
N PHE A 99 -7.57 -14.26 -7.11
CA PHE A 99 -7.72 -13.12 -6.22
C PHE A 99 -9.17 -12.64 -6.24
N GLY A 100 -9.79 -12.56 -5.05
CA GLY A 100 -11.14 -12.06 -4.87
C GLY A 100 -11.23 -11.00 -3.78
N VAL A 101 -12.32 -10.22 -3.84
CA VAL A 101 -12.72 -9.26 -2.80
C VAL A 101 -14.04 -9.73 -2.18
N ASN A 102 -14.32 -9.33 -0.94
CA ASN A 102 -15.51 -9.77 -0.19
C ASN A 102 -16.82 -9.29 -0.82
N ASP A 103 -16.79 -8.10 -1.45
CA ASP A 103 -17.93 -7.55 -2.21
C ASP A 103 -17.52 -7.33 -3.67
N PRO A 104 -17.75 -8.32 -4.55
CA PRO A 104 -17.33 -8.25 -5.95
C PRO A 104 -18.11 -7.22 -6.77
N ASN A 105 -19.25 -6.73 -6.27
CA ASN A 105 -20.02 -5.69 -6.95
C ASN A 105 -19.54 -4.28 -6.58
N SER A 106 -18.74 -4.14 -5.53
CA SER A 106 -18.20 -2.84 -5.13
C SER A 106 -17.04 -2.43 -6.04
N ARG A 107 -17.22 -1.31 -6.75
CA ARG A 107 -16.15 -0.60 -7.46
C ARG A 107 -15.34 0.34 -6.53
N LYS A 108 -15.68 0.36 -5.24
CA LYS A 108 -15.04 1.20 -4.21
C LYS A 108 -14.50 0.30 -3.11
N LEU A 109 -13.23 -0.05 -3.26
CA LEU A 109 -12.54 -0.97 -2.36
C LEU A 109 -11.84 -0.19 -1.24
N ASN A 110 -11.82 -0.77 -0.05
CA ASN A 110 -10.94 -0.37 1.05
C ASN A 110 -10.44 -1.64 1.75
N PHE A 111 -9.75 -1.53 2.88
CA PHE A 111 -9.26 -2.74 3.56
C PHE A 111 -10.36 -3.72 3.95
N LYS A 112 -11.56 -3.26 4.33
CA LYS A 112 -12.68 -4.13 4.70
C LYS A 112 -13.26 -4.90 3.52
N SER A 113 -13.06 -4.40 2.30
CA SER A 113 -13.41 -5.10 1.07
C SER A 113 -12.50 -6.30 0.79
N LEU A 114 -11.35 -6.42 1.45
CA LEU A 114 -10.37 -7.47 1.16
C LEU A 114 -10.52 -8.69 2.07
N GLY A 115 -10.11 -9.85 1.59
CA GLY A 115 -9.98 -11.06 2.43
C GLY A 115 -8.99 -10.87 3.58
N SER A 116 -9.16 -11.63 4.66
CA SER A 116 -8.33 -11.51 5.89
C SER A 116 -6.83 -11.66 5.61
N ASP A 117 -6.46 -12.58 4.73
CA ASP A 117 -5.06 -12.86 4.42
C ASP A 117 -4.41 -11.70 3.66
N THR A 118 -5.15 -11.11 2.72
CA THR A 118 -4.72 -9.90 2.01
C THR A 118 -4.60 -8.73 2.98
N GLN A 119 -5.60 -8.51 3.84
CA GLN A 119 -5.54 -7.46 4.88
C GLN A 119 -4.30 -7.63 5.76
N ALA A 120 -4.02 -8.86 6.21
CA ALA A 120 -2.86 -9.16 7.04
C ALA A 120 -1.51 -8.86 6.34
N ILE A 121 -1.46 -8.91 5.00
CA ILE A 121 -0.28 -8.55 4.22
C ILE A 121 -0.11 -7.02 4.14
N ILE A 122 -1.15 -6.28 3.78
CA ILE A 122 -0.99 -4.87 3.37
C ILE A 122 -1.52 -3.84 4.37
N GLN A 123 -2.52 -4.15 5.20
CA GLN A 123 -3.24 -3.16 6.00
C GLN A 123 -2.31 -2.41 6.95
N LYS A 124 -1.60 -3.15 7.81
CA LYS A 124 -0.69 -2.56 8.78
C LYS A 124 0.49 -1.81 8.13
N PRO A 125 1.28 -2.41 7.22
CA PRO A 125 2.45 -1.73 6.66
C PRO A 125 2.08 -0.46 5.87
N LEU A 126 1.02 -0.51 5.06
CA LEU A 126 0.56 0.68 4.33
C LEU A 126 0.05 1.77 5.28
N SER A 127 -0.69 1.40 6.33
CA SER A 127 -1.19 2.38 7.31
C SER A 127 -0.04 3.07 8.05
N LYS A 128 1.03 2.33 8.38
CA LYS A 128 2.21 2.89 9.04
C LYS A 128 2.94 3.87 8.13
N MET A 129 3.14 3.52 6.85
CA MET A 129 3.76 4.40 5.87
C MET A 129 2.94 5.68 5.70
N PHE A 130 1.62 5.54 5.50
CA PHE A 130 0.72 6.68 5.32
C PHE A 130 0.71 7.62 6.53
N LEU A 131 0.67 7.07 7.75
CA LEU A 131 0.73 7.87 8.98
C LEU A 131 2.04 8.65 9.11
N MET A 132 3.17 7.99 8.79
CA MET A 132 4.49 8.63 8.77
C MET A 132 4.52 9.77 7.75
N THR A 133 4.08 9.51 6.51
CA THR A 133 4.03 10.52 5.45
C THR A 133 3.21 11.73 5.85
N LYS A 134 2.01 11.52 6.43
CA LYS A 134 1.17 12.63 6.88
C LYS A 134 1.80 13.44 8.01
N LEU A 135 2.45 12.78 8.98
CA LEU A 135 3.17 13.52 10.01
C LEU A 135 4.34 14.32 9.43
N ASN A 136 5.10 13.74 8.49
CA ASN A 136 6.22 14.42 7.85
C ASN A 136 5.76 15.64 7.04
N ASP A 137 4.63 15.56 6.33
CA ASP A 137 3.99 16.71 5.68
C ASP A 137 3.73 17.85 6.69
N PHE A 138 3.22 17.54 7.90
CA PHE A 138 3.00 18.53 8.96
C PHE A 138 4.30 19.10 9.54
N VAL A 139 5.32 18.26 9.77
CA VAL A 139 6.63 18.69 10.24
C VAL A 139 7.28 19.64 9.23
N LYS A 140 7.20 19.33 7.94
CA LYS A 140 7.73 20.17 6.86
C LYS A 140 6.99 21.52 6.79
N LYS A 141 5.66 21.49 6.89
CA LYS A 141 4.81 22.69 6.82
C LYS A 141 5.04 23.63 8.02
N ASN A 142 5.10 23.10 9.24
CA ASN A 142 5.16 23.87 10.48
C ASN A 142 6.22 23.34 11.46
N LYS A 143 7.51 23.46 11.11
CA LYS A 143 8.63 22.98 11.94
C LYS A 143 8.59 23.52 13.38
N THR A 144 8.11 24.75 13.57
CA THR A 144 8.01 25.44 14.88
C THR A 144 7.18 24.68 15.90
N ASP A 145 6.18 23.91 15.46
CA ASP A 145 5.31 23.14 16.35
C ASP A 145 6.06 21.96 16.98
N PHE A 146 7.16 21.54 16.37
CA PHE A 146 7.95 20.38 16.78
C PHE A 146 9.28 20.75 17.45
N ILE A 147 9.75 22.00 17.41
CA ILE A 147 11.07 22.40 17.93
C ILE A 147 11.29 22.11 19.43
N LYS A 148 10.20 21.96 20.20
CA LYS A 148 10.27 21.60 21.63
C LYS A 148 10.13 20.10 21.89
N SER A 149 9.86 19.30 20.87
CA SER A 149 9.70 17.86 21.00
C SER A 149 11.07 17.20 21.12
N PRO A 150 11.37 16.47 22.21
CA PRO A 150 12.66 15.79 22.40
C PRO A 150 13.15 14.99 21.19
N TRP A 151 12.26 14.26 20.52
CA TRP A 151 12.65 13.48 19.34
C TRP A 151 13.11 14.37 18.18
N TYR A 152 12.43 15.51 17.98
CA TYR A 152 12.72 16.42 16.87
C TYR A 152 14.00 17.21 17.15
N ILE A 153 14.23 17.67 18.40
CA ILE A 153 15.48 18.35 18.78
C ILE A 153 16.70 17.49 18.42
N GLU A 154 16.65 16.19 18.76
CA GLU A 154 17.77 15.28 18.51
C GLU A 154 17.95 14.97 17.01
N LEU A 155 16.84 14.76 16.31
CA LEU A 155 16.80 14.19 14.96
C LEU A 155 16.53 15.23 13.87
N ASN A 156 16.51 16.54 14.17
CA ASN A 156 16.19 17.58 13.18
C ASN A 156 17.16 17.59 11.99
N GLU A 157 18.41 17.12 12.17
CA GLU A 157 19.41 17.04 11.09
C GLU A 157 18.98 16.09 9.96
N VAL A 158 18.13 15.11 10.26
CA VAL A 158 17.50 14.22 9.27
C VAL A 158 16.66 15.04 8.28
N TYR A 159 16.11 16.18 8.70
CA TYR A 159 15.35 17.14 7.88
C TYR A 159 16.19 18.31 7.36
N SER A 160 17.52 18.28 7.48
CA SER A 160 18.40 19.25 6.84
C SER A 160 18.49 18.99 5.33
N ASN A 161 18.96 19.96 4.54
CA ASN A 161 19.00 19.83 3.06
C ASN A 161 19.72 18.56 2.57
N ASN A 162 20.72 18.08 3.31
CA ASN A 162 21.49 16.87 2.99
C ASN A 162 21.13 15.67 3.89
N GLY A 163 20.14 15.81 4.78
CA GLY A 163 19.69 14.73 5.65
C GLY A 163 18.79 13.73 4.94
N LEU A 164 18.76 12.48 5.44
CA LEU A 164 17.97 11.36 4.90
C LEU A 164 16.56 11.74 4.43
N TYR A 165 15.83 12.59 5.15
CA TYR A 165 14.46 12.92 4.78
C TYR A 165 14.39 13.63 3.43
N ASN A 166 15.07 14.77 3.28
CA ASN A 166 14.99 15.57 2.05
C ASN A 166 15.73 14.90 0.88
N THR A 167 16.72 14.05 1.14
CA THR A 167 17.49 13.39 0.06
C THR A 167 16.81 12.14 -0.48
N HIS A 168 16.07 11.39 0.36
CA HIS A 168 15.57 10.06 0.00
C HIS A 168 14.11 9.84 0.35
N ILE A 169 13.69 10.14 1.59
CA ILE A 169 12.35 9.77 2.07
C ILE A 169 11.27 10.63 1.42
N GLU A 170 11.52 11.94 1.28
CA GLU A 170 10.55 12.88 0.72
C GLU A 170 10.09 12.45 -0.68
N LYS A 171 11.05 12.16 -1.58
CA LYS A 171 10.73 11.71 -2.94
C LYS A 171 9.98 10.37 -2.94
N PHE A 172 10.33 9.46 -2.04
CA PHE A 172 9.60 8.20 -1.89
C PHE A 172 8.16 8.46 -1.42
N GLU A 173 7.97 9.34 -0.44
CA GLU A 173 6.65 9.72 0.08
C GLU A 173 5.80 10.45 -0.97
N GLU A 174 6.41 11.27 -1.84
CA GLU A 174 5.75 11.88 -2.99
C GLU A 174 5.23 10.82 -3.96
N HIS A 175 6.08 9.88 -4.40
CA HIS A 175 5.65 8.78 -5.27
C HIS A 175 4.63 7.86 -4.61
N PHE A 176 4.74 7.63 -3.30
CA PHE A 176 3.76 6.86 -2.54
C PHE A 176 2.38 7.57 -2.53
N LYS A 177 2.35 8.90 -2.38
CA LYS A 177 1.12 9.70 -2.48
C LYS A 177 0.56 9.69 -3.90
N GLU A 178 1.39 9.82 -4.92
CA GLU A 178 0.97 9.71 -6.33
C GLU A 178 0.32 8.35 -6.62
N TRP A 179 1.03 7.25 -6.32
CA TRP A 179 0.54 5.89 -6.48
C TRP A 179 -0.79 5.65 -5.76
N PHE A 180 -0.94 6.20 -4.55
CA PHE A 180 -2.18 6.12 -3.80
C PHE A 180 -3.32 6.90 -4.47
N ASN A 181 -3.07 8.14 -4.89
CA ASN A 181 -4.09 8.98 -5.54
C ASN A 181 -4.53 8.39 -6.88
N GLU A 182 -3.60 7.83 -7.65
CA GLU A 182 -3.90 7.15 -8.91
C GLU A 182 -4.87 5.96 -8.72
N MET A 183 -4.65 5.12 -7.71
CA MET A 183 -5.59 4.05 -7.36
C MET A 183 -6.90 4.57 -6.76
N HIS A 184 -6.87 5.71 -6.07
CA HIS A 184 -8.06 6.34 -5.50
C HIS A 184 -8.99 6.87 -6.59
N ASP A 185 -8.45 7.45 -7.66
CA ASP A 185 -9.20 8.09 -8.73
C ASP A 185 -9.57 7.13 -9.87
N ASN A 186 -9.30 5.84 -9.70
CA ASN A 186 -9.62 4.81 -10.68
C ASN A 186 -11.10 4.36 -10.63
N ASP A 187 -11.59 3.73 -11.69
CA ASP A 187 -12.97 3.24 -11.79
C ASP A 187 -13.24 2.13 -10.77
N ILE A 188 -12.34 1.14 -10.69
CA ILE A 188 -12.24 0.25 -9.53
C ILE A 188 -11.24 0.89 -8.57
N SER A 189 -11.77 1.75 -7.71
CA SER A 189 -10.97 2.54 -6.78
C SER A 189 -10.54 1.75 -5.55
N PHE A 190 -9.34 1.99 -5.06
CA PHE A 190 -8.89 1.52 -3.75
C PHE A 190 -8.61 2.71 -2.83
N LYS A 191 -9.47 2.90 -1.83
CA LYS A 191 -9.51 4.05 -0.91
C LYS A 191 -9.39 3.61 0.56
N PRO A 192 -8.28 2.96 0.97
CA PRO A 192 -8.10 2.53 2.35
C PRO A 192 -7.79 3.68 3.33
N PHE A 193 -7.46 4.87 2.83
CA PHE A 193 -7.09 6.01 3.67
C PHE A 193 -7.87 7.29 3.35
N ASN A 194 -8.03 8.14 4.36
CA ASN A 194 -8.50 9.50 4.21
C ASN A 194 -7.34 10.43 3.79
N SER A 195 -7.34 10.87 2.54
CA SER A 195 -6.30 11.75 1.96
C SER A 195 -6.32 13.17 2.54
N ASN A 196 -7.47 13.64 3.04
CA ASN A 196 -7.67 15.00 3.56
C ASN A 196 -7.62 15.07 5.09
N VAL A 197 -6.89 14.15 5.72
CA VAL A 197 -6.73 14.18 7.17
C VAL A 197 -5.95 15.42 7.61
N GLU A 198 -6.53 16.20 8.51
CA GLU A 198 -5.88 17.34 9.14
C GLU A 198 -5.13 16.90 10.41
N TYR A 199 -4.23 17.75 10.91
CA TYR A 199 -3.44 17.45 12.12
C TYR A 199 -4.33 17.09 13.32
N GLN A 200 -5.47 17.77 13.44
CA GLN A 200 -6.47 17.53 14.48
C GLN A 200 -7.01 16.10 14.48
N ASP A 201 -7.09 15.48 13.30
CA ASP A 201 -7.73 14.20 13.03
C ASP A 201 -6.74 13.10 12.62
N LEU A 202 -5.41 13.35 12.66
CA LEU A 202 -4.33 12.47 12.13
C LEU A 202 -4.42 10.97 12.44
N LEU A 203 -5.07 10.54 13.53
CA LEU A 203 -5.24 9.12 13.86
C LEU A 203 -6.51 8.49 13.24
N ASN A 204 -7.37 9.27 12.60
CA ASN A 204 -8.53 8.84 11.80
C ASN A 204 -8.14 8.66 10.32
N ILE A 205 -6.98 8.08 10.05
CA ILE A 205 -6.47 7.95 8.67
C ILE A 205 -7.01 6.73 7.93
N VAL A 206 -7.40 5.66 8.62
CA VAL A 206 -7.81 4.41 7.98
C VAL A 206 -9.31 4.39 7.76
N GLU A 207 -9.73 4.31 6.50
CA GLU A 207 -11.13 4.35 6.11
C GLU A 207 -11.91 3.17 6.71
N GLY A 208 -13.08 3.45 7.26
CA GLY A 208 -13.92 2.46 7.94
C GLY A 208 -13.43 2.05 9.33
N TYR A 209 -12.30 2.57 9.80
CA TYR A 209 -11.83 2.42 11.19
C TYR A 209 -11.94 3.77 11.89
N SER A 210 -12.26 3.74 13.17
CA SER A 210 -12.28 4.95 13.99
C SER A 210 -11.58 4.64 15.30
N VAL A 211 -10.86 5.61 15.86
CA VAL A 211 -10.17 5.46 17.16
C VAL A 211 -11.16 5.35 18.34
N ARG A 212 -12.47 5.17 18.07
CA ARG A 212 -13.56 5.21 19.05
C ARG A 212 -13.70 3.89 19.81
N GLY A 213 -12.68 3.54 20.57
CA GLY A 213 -12.79 2.57 21.68
C GLY A 213 -13.38 3.23 22.94
N PRO A 214 -13.99 2.48 23.88
CA PRO A 214 -14.53 3.02 25.14
C PRO A 214 -13.50 3.77 26.00
N LEU A 215 -12.21 3.39 25.88
CA LEU A 215 -11.09 4.00 26.59
C LEU A 215 -10.65 5.36 25.98
N TRP A 216 -11.07 5.67 24.76
CA TRP A 216 -10.69 6.88 24.02
C TRP A 216 -11.31 8.18 24.58
N LYS A 217 -12.53 8.09 25.14
CA LYS A 217 -13.22 9.23 25.77
C LYS A 217 -12.47 9.79 26.97
N PHE A 218 -11.64 8.98 27.64
CA PHE A 218 -10.86 9.42 28.80
C PHE A 218 -9.59 10.21 28.41
N TRP A 219 -9.23 10.24 27.12
CA TRP A 219 -8.07 10.97 26.59
C TRP A 219 -8.49 12.10 25.64
N GLU A 220 -9.68 12.69 25.82
CA GLU A 220 -10.28 13.73 24.96
C GLU A 220 -9.47 15.04 24.85
N ASN A 221 -8.48 15.27 25.71
CA ASN A 221 -7.71 16.50 25.66
C ASN A 221 -6.57 16.39 24.64
N GLY A 222 -6.62 17.23 23.59
CA GLY A 222 -5.55 17.41 22.59
C GLY A 222 -5.85 16.77 21.23
N THR A 223 -5.18 17.30 20.20
CA THR A 223 -5.37 16.82 18.82
C THR A 223 -4.80 15.41 18.61
N HIS A 224 -5.28 14.71 17.58
CA HIS A 224 -4.68 13.43 17.18
C HIS A 224 -3.20 13.55 16.83
N GLY A 225 -2.81 14.66 16.19
CA GLY A 225 -1.42 15.00 15.92
C GLY A 225 -0.58 15.16 17.18
N ASP A 226 -1.08 15.88 18.20
CA ASP A 226 -0.38 16.02 19.49
C ASP A 226 -0.20 14.67 20.16
N LYS A 227 -1.24 13.81 20.12
CA LYS A 227 -1.18 12.44 20.66
C LYS A 227 -0.11 11.62 19.96
N PHE A 228 0.00 11.72 18.64
CA PHE A 228 1.05 11.02 17.90
C PHE A 228 2.44 11.59 18.22
N ASN A 229 2.58 12.91 18.33
CA ASN A 229 3.82 13.57 18.72
C ASN A 229 4.26 13.18 20.15
N HIS A 230 3.32 13.11 21.11
CA HIS A 230 3.56 12.57 22.44
C HIS A 230 4.00 11.12 22.42
N LYS A 231 3.42 10.31 21.52
CA LYS A 231 3.85 8.92 21.34
C LYS A 231 5.27 8.83 20.80
N LEU A 232 5.66 9.66 19.83
CA LEU A 232 7.05 9.76 19.38
C LEU A 232 7.98 10.13 20.53
N ASN A 233 7.64 11.13 21.33
CA ASN A 233 8.43 11.49 22.51
C ASN A 233 8.54 10.33 23.53
N SER A 234 7.46 9.59 23.76
CA SER A 234 7.45 8.42 24.65
C SER A 234 8.34 7.29 24.13
N GLU A 235 8.25 6.96 22.83
CA GLU A 235 9.08 5.91 22.22
C GLU A 235 10.54 6.35 22.07
N PHE A 236 10.81 7.63 21.85
CA PHE A 236 12.15 8.19 21.80
C PHE A 236 12.87 8.04 23.16
N LYS A 237 12.18 8.26 24.29
CA LYS A 237 12.74 8.00 25.63
C LYS A 237 13.14 6.54 25.85
N LYS A 238 12.47 5.59 25.20
CA LYS A 238 12.74 4.15 25.29
C LYS A 238 13.73 3.66 24.22
N LEU A 239 14.09 4.52 23.27
CA LEU A 239 14.94 4.13 22.15
C LEU A 239 16.36 3.89 22.66
N LYS A 240 16.90 2.70 22.36
CA LYS A 240 18.34 2.47 22.46
C LYS A 240 19.00 3.21 21.29
N ARG A 241 19.43 4.43 21.55
CA ARG A 241 20.00 5.34 20.55
C ARG A 241 21.39 4.84 20.11
N SER A 242 21.64 4.86 18.81
CA SER A 242 22.98 4.78 18.21
C SER A 242 23.47 6.17 17.82
N ASP A 243 24.75 6.30 17.44
CA ASP A 243 25.28 7.54 16.86
C ASP A 243 24.69 7.84 15.46
N ASP A 244 24.17 6.81 14.79
CA ASP A 244 23.43 6.93 13.54
C ASP A 244 22.01 7.48 13.78
N LYS A 245 21.82 8.78 13.50
CA LYS A 245 20.54 9.46 13.67
C LYS A 245 19.50 9.07 12.61
N GLU A 246 19.92 8.67 11.42
CA GLU A 246 19.05 8.20 10.35
C GLU A 246 18.38 6.87 10.75
N ARG A 247 19.18 5.94 11.28
CA ARG A 247 18.66 4.70 11.87
C ARG A 247 17.76 4.95 13.06
N ASN A 248 18.13 5.89 13.94
CA ASN A 248 17.28 6.26 15.08
C ASN A 248 15.92 6.79 14.62
N PHE A 249 15.89 7.64 13.59
CA PHE A 249 14.67 8.17 12.99
C PHE A 249 13.76 7.07 12.45
N LEU A 250 14.28 6.20 11.58
CA LEU A 250 13.49 5.09 11.02
C LEU A 250 12.98 4.14 12.10
N THR A 251 13.82 3.83 13.10
CA THR A 251 13.44 2.97 14.23
C THR A 251 12.35 3.61 15.09
N LEU A 252 12.46 4.91 15.36
CA LEU A 252 11.49 5.66 16.14
C LEU A 252 10.12 5.68 15.44
N PHE A 253 10.10 6.08 14.17
CA PHE A 253 8.87 6.13 13.38
C PHE A 253 8.25 4.75 13.22
N HIS A 254 9.05 3.70 13.00
CA HIS A 254 8.57 2.32 12.96
C HIS A 254 7.83 1.94 14.26
N LYS A 255 8.41 2.21 15.43
CA LYS A 255 7.81 1.88 16.75
C LYS A 255 6.58 2.70 17.05
N ALA A 256 6.64 4.01 16.80
CA ALA A 256 5.54 4.92 17.11
C ALA A 256 4.32 4.64 16.21
N THR A 257 4.53 4.47 14.90
CA THR A 257 3.46 4.11 13.96
C THR A 257 2.89 2.72 14.26
N GLU A 258 3.73 1.72 14.55
CA GLU A 258 3.26 0.37 14.93
C GLU A 258 2.26 0.44 16.10
N SER A 259 2.59 1.19 17.14
CA SER A 259 1.73 1.31 18.31
C SER A 259 0.43 2.05 18.02
N GLN A 260 0.46 3.10 17.19
CA GLN A 260 -0.76 3.85 16.84
C GLN A 260 -1.66 3.06 15.91
N ILE A 261 -1.10 2.46 14.85
CA ILE A 261 -1.86 1.63 13.90
C ILE A 261 -2.50 0.44 14.61
N LYS A 262 -1.80 -0.22 15.54
CA LYS A 262 -2.41 -1.28 16.36
C LYS A 262 -3.61 -0.78 17.17
N SER A 263 -3.59 0.47 17.65
CA SER A 263 -4.72 1.06 18.36
C SER A 263 -5.87 1.48 17.45
N ILE A 264 -5.59 1.78 16.17
CA ILE A 264 -6.61 2.20 15.19
C ILE A 264 -7.35 0.98 14.61
N LEU A 265 -6.62 -0.13 14.41
CA LEU A 265 -7.15 -1.33 13.78
C LEU A 265 -7.85 -2.31 14.74
N ASN A 266 -7.67 -2.14 16.06
CA ASN A 266 -8.34 -2.90 17.12
C ASN A 266 -9.62 -2.20 17.57
#